data_AF-A0A506UC59-F1
#
_entry.id   AF-A0A506UC59-F1
#
_cell.length_a   1.000
_cell.length_b   1.000
_cell.length_c   1.000
_cell.angle_alpha   90.00
_cell.angle_beta   90.00
_cell.angle_gamma   90.00
#
_symmetry.space_group_name_H-M   'P 1'
#
loop_
_entity.id
_entity.type
_entity.pdbx_description
1 polymer ?
#
loop_
_entity_poly.entity_id
_entity_poly.type
_entity_poly.pdbx_seq_one_letter_code
_entity_poly.pdbx_strand_id
1 'polypeptide(L)'
;MSENTFGPADLTAPIRILHNRVQPRPDDTIDSYDGFPIGMAASQNIANMNAVPAGWDGEIAHFQWAHRASAIEGTEKGTKPNPISPTIRRADGIVCRVQYSTIAKAMAASKVCIMTTLGYDPAECAVVAADAGFDSSAIVSYADAVDGCEALFADDPNPDATPPYAGEPYHVATDRIILANARIVDNPAQAWGIVYDYEAQDGRSSDATRTHIADLAEVCHTKGFKLLVYTNPLDGAGVLQSGLTRDSLGDVLAAVDRLSILVGTAYSGGNVVGHFRRQLAMLTGPDGSGSPDMAKVFVTFALSSGEVDARQVRRLLTELSAVRMLWYWPDLQTLGGDRSRTVNRVIAASAYGHLMPRPSTAIA
;
A
#
# COMPACT_ATOMS: atom_id res chain seq x y z
N MET A 1 20.95 5.50 36.27
CA MET A 1 20.02 5.98 35.23
C MET A 1 18.89 4.97 35.18
N SER A 2 17.71 5.34 35.69
CA SER A 2 16.58 4.43 35.80
C SER A 2 16.00 4.12 34.42
N GLU A 3 15.97 2.84 34.06
CA GLU A 3 15.21 2.34 32.92
C GLU A 3 13.72 2.58 33.21
N ASN A 4 13.14 3.60 32.58
CA ASN A 4 11.69 3.78 32.57
C ASN A 4 11.09 2.67 31.69
N THR A 5 10.77 1.54 32.33
CA THR A 5 10.01 0.44 31.75
C THR A 5 8.53 0.83 31.72
N PHE A 6 8.04 1.12 30.52
CA PHE A 6 6.62 1.32 30.23
C PHE A 6 5.93 -0.05 30.10
N GLY A 7 4.67 -0.19 30.53
CA GLY A 7 3.98 -1.49 30.66
C GLY A 7 2.76 -1.66 29.72
N PRO A 8 2.13 -2.84 29.69
CA PRO A 8 0.95 -3.12 28.84
C PRO A 8 -0.27 -2.29 29.23
N ALA A 9 -0.29 -1.77 30.47
CA ALA A 9 -1.32 -0.90 31.00
C ALA A 9 -1.31 0.52 30.37
N ASP A 10 -0.27 0.88 29.63
CA ASP A 10 -0.13 2.21 29.02
C ASP A 10 -0.87 2.35 27.67
N LEU A 11 -1.49 1.27 27.16
CA LEU A 11 -2.33 1.27 25.97
C LEU A 11 -3.76 0.84 26.32
N THR A 12 -4.73 1.74 26.13
CA THR A 12 -6.14 1.53 26.52
C THR A 12 -6.94 0.68 25.52
N ALA A 13 -6.36 0.31 24.38
CA ALA A 13 -6.96 -0.57 23.36
C ALA A 13 -5.86 -1.27 22.52
N PRO A 14 -6.13 -2.48 21.97
CA PRO A 14 -5.16 -3.18 21.14
C PRO A 14 -4.90 -2.42 19.83
N ILE A 15 -3.62 -2.19 19.51
CA ILE A 15 -3.16 -1.62 18.24
C ILE A 15 -3.18 -2.73 17.18
N ARG A 16 -3.81 -2.48 16.02
CA ARG A 16 -3.77 -3.40 14.89
C ARG A 16 -2.51 -3.17 14.06
N ILE A 17 -1.80 -4.23 13.70
CA ILE A 17 -0.63 -4.15 12.82
C ILE A 17 -1.01 -4.66 11.43
N LEU A 18 -0.75 -3.83 10.42
CA LEU A 18 -0.87 -4.17 9.00
C LEU A 18 0.48 -4.67 8.47
N HIS A 19 0.45 -5.79 7.76
CA HIS A 19 1.62 -6.45 7.20
C HIS A 19 1.52 -6.57 5.68
N ASN A 20 2.58 -6.16 4.96
CA ASN A 20 2.69 -6.48 3.54
C ASN A 20 3.35 -7.83 3.35
N ARG A 21 2.57 -8.77 2.81
CA ARG A 21 3.09 -9.94 2.11
C ARG A 21 4.08 -10.81 2.91
N VAL A 22 3.54 -11.73 3.69
CA VAL A 22 3.72 -13.19 3.48
C VAL A 22 2.34 -13.76 3.81
N GLN A 23 1.88 -14.82 3.14
CA GLN A 23 0.93 -15.69 3.83
C GLN A 23 1.55 -15.97 5.21
N PRO A 24 0.78 -16.01 6.30
CA PRO A 24 1.24 -16.80 7.43
C PRO A 24 1.71 -18.13 6.83
N ARG A 25 2.98 -18.50 7.01
CA ARG A 25 3.50 -19.79 6.58
C ARG A 25 2.54 -20.88 7.08
N PRO A 26 2.51 -22.08 6.48
CA PRO A 26 1.66 -23.15 6.98
C PRO A 26 1.83 -23.46 8.48
N ASP A 27 2.99 -23.11 9.06
CA ASP A 27 3.35 -23.18 10.48
C ASP A 27 3.22 -21.86 11.25
N ASP A 28 2.84 -20.75 10.59
CA ASP A 28 2.51 -19.50 11.27
C ASP A 28 1.11 -19.60 11.88
N THR A 29 1.06 -19.62 13.20
CA THR A 29 -0.14 -19.41 14.02
C THR A 29 -0.18 -17.95 14.48
N ILE A 30 -1.29 -17.48 15.04
CA ILE A 30 -1.31 -16.16 15.71
C ILE A 30 -0.25 -16.07 16.83
N ASP A 31 0.09 -17.22 17.42
CA ASP A 31 1.14 -17.41 18.43
C ASP A 31 2.57 -17.41 17.84
N SER A 32 2.73 -17.62 16.53
CA SER A 32 4.04 -17.50 15.87
C SER A 32 4.61 -16.08 15.99
N TYR A 33 3.75 -15.10 16.29
CA TYR A 33 4.12 -13.73 16.61
C TYR A 33 3.85 -13.37 18.09
N ASP A 34 4.11 -14.25 19.09
CA ASP A 34 3.94 -13.85 20.51
C ASP A 34 4.69 -12.54 20.77
N GLY A 35 3.92 -11.51 21.11
CA GLY A 35 4.39 -10.15 21.32
C GLY A 35 3.99 -9.15 20.23
N PHE A 36 3.40 -9.57 19.10
CA PHE A 36 2.67 -8.68 18.17
C PHE A 36 1.71 -9.42 17.20
N PRO A 37 0.43 -9.66 17.55
CA PRO A 37 -0.54 -10.19 16.60
C PRO A 37 -0.68 -9.28 15.36
N ILE A 38 -0.39 -9.84 14.19
CA ILE A 38 -0.72 -9.24 12.90
C ILE A 38 -2.24 -9.30 12.76
N GLY A 39 -2.88 -8.12 12.75
CA GLY A 39 -4.33 -8.02 12.64
C GLY A 39 -4.83 -7.90 11.21
N MET A 40 -3.95 -7.54 10.26
CA MET A 40 -4.29 -7.37 8.85
C MET A 40 -3.10 -7.70 7.95
N ALA A 41 -3.36 -8.37 6.83
CA ALA A 41 -2.36 -8.65 5.80
C ALA A 41 -2.83 -8.14 4.44
N ALA A 42 -1.92 -7.51 3.69
CA ALA A 42 -2.19 -7.04 2.33
C ALA A 42 -1.20 -7.62 1.32
N SER A 43 -1.68 -7.98 0.13
CA SER A 43 -0.82 -8.43 -0.97
C SER A 43 -1.41 -8.14 -2.33
N GLN A 44 -0.53 -7.98 -3.32
CA GLN A 44 -0.89 -7.91 -4.73
C GLN A 44 -1.09 -9.31 -5.35
N ASN A 45 -0.52 -10.36 -4.74
CA ASN A 45 -0.77 -11.74 -5.16
C ASN A 45 -1.98 -12.28 -4.39
N ILE A 46 -3.16 -12.09 -4.98
CA ILE A 46 -4.44 -12.43 -4.34
C ILE A 46 -4.60 -13.93 -4.22
N ALA A 47 -4.14 -14.72 -5.19
CA ALA A 47 -4.19 -16.17 -5.11
C ALA A 47 -3.46 -16.68 -3.86
N ASN A 48 -2.31 -16.08 -3.51
CA ASN A 48 -1.64 -16.38 -2.25
C ASN A 48 -2.47 -15.93 -1.05
N MET A 49 -3.11 -14.77 -1.07
CA MET A 49 -3.97 -14.37 0.06
C MET A 49 -5.18 -15.29 0.27
N ASN A 50 -5.71 -15.89 -0.81
CA ASN A 50 -6.81 -16.83 -0.73
C ASN A 50 -6.40 -18.22 -0.19
N ALA A 51 -5.10 -18.52 -0.14
CA ALA A 51 -4.56 -19.77 0.37
C ALA A 51 -4.02 -19.66 1.82
N VAL A 52 -4.46 -18.64 2.57
CA VAL A 52 -4.15 -18.51 4.01
C VAL A 52 -4.71 -19.72 4.79
N PRO A 53 -3.94 -20.32 5.73
CA PRO A 53 -4.37 -21.51 6.47
C PRO A 53 -5.68 -21.32 7.25
N ALA A 54 -6.45 -22.41 7.37
CA ALA A 54 -7.59 -22.48 8.27
C ALA A 54 -7.10 -22.34 9.73
N GLY A 55 -7.36 -21.19 10.35
CA GLY A 55 -6.87 -20.84 11.69
C GLY A 55 -6.23 -19.45 11.81
N TRP A 56 -6.10 -18.73 10.70
CA TRP A 56 -5.77 -17.31 10.76
C TRP A 56 -7.03 -16.47 11.03
N ASP A 57 -7.03 -15.70 12.11
CA ASP A 57 -8.17 -14.85 12.51
C ASP A 57 -8.02 -13.38 12.08
N GLY A 58 -7.06 -13.07 11.20
CA GLY A 58 -6.80 -11.73 10.70
C GLY A 58 -7.67 -11.32 9.51
N GLU A 59 -7.52 -10.07 9.07
CA GLU A 59 -8.20 -9.49 7.90
C GLU A 59 -7.27 -9.43 6.67
N ILE A 60 -7.67 -9.98 5.52
CA ILE A 60 -6.91 -9.86 4.25
C ILE A 60 -7.39 -8.67 3.41
N ALA A 61 -6.46 -7.97 2.79
CA ALA A 61 -6.74 -6.92 1.81
C ALA A 61 -5.98 -7.15 0.51
N HIS A 62 -6.56 -6.71 -0.61
CA HIS A 62 -5.84 -6.60 -1.87
C HIS A 62 -5.01 -5.33 -1.84
N PHE A 63 -3.69 -5.46 -1.95
CA PHE A 63 -2.82 -4.33 -2.16
C PHE A 63 -2.81 -3.99 -3.65
N GLN A 64 -3.32 -2.82 -4.02
CA GLN A 64 -3.35 -2.36 -5.41
C GLN A 64 -2.48 -1.11 -5.56
N TRP A 65 -1.51 -1.15 -6.46
CA TRP A 65 -0.81 0.07 -6.88
C TRP A 65 -1.72 0.95 -7.73
N ALA A 66 -1.68 2.25 -7.49
CA ALA A 66 -2.19 3.21 -8.45
C ALA A 66 -1.45 3.03 -9.78
N HIS A 67 -2.22 2.83 -10.84
CA HIS A 67 -1.67 2.91 -12.17
C HIS A 67 -1.36 4.37 -12.47
N ARG A 68 -0.29 4.59 -13.23
CA ARG A 68 0.22 5.92 -13.56
C ARG A 68 0.40 6.08 -15.06
N ALA A 69 0.18 7.29 -15.56
CA ALA A 69 0.36 7.62 -16.95
C ALA A 69 1.82 7.99 -17.22
N SER A 70 2.65 6.99 -17.53
CA SER A 70 4.08 7.15 -17.80
C SER A 70 4.41 7.38 -19.28
N ALA A 71 3.43 7.28 -20.18
CA ALA A 71 3.63 7.45 -21.62
C ALA A 71 3.14 8.79 -22.19
N ILE A 72 2.73 9.75 -21.33
CA ILE A 72 2.25 11.08 -21.77
C ILE A 72 3.37 11.82 -22.52
N GLU A 73 3.04 12.36 -23.69
CA GLU A 73 3.94 13.18 -24.50
C GLU A 73 4.05 14.59 -23.91
N GLY A 74 5.27 15.12 -23.75
CA GLY A 74 5.52 16.50 -23.30
C GLY A 74 5.51 16.75 -21.79
N THR A 75 5.05 15.80 -20.98
CA THR A 75 5.41 15.75 -19.55
C THR A 75 6.77 15.08 -19.43
N GLU A 76 7.68 15.62 -18.63
CA GLU A 76 8.94 14.95 -18.30
C GLU A 76 8.64 13.52 -17.82
N LYS A 77 8.73 12.54 -18.73
CA LYS A 77 8.60 11.12 -18.40
C LYS A 77 9.68 10.86 -17.36
N GLY A 78 9.30 10.36 -16.18
CA GLY A 78 10.24 10.32 -15.07
C GLY A 78 9.93 9.31 -13.98
N THR A 79 8.85 8.52 -14.05
CA THR A 79 8.64 7.44 -13.07
C THR A 79 8.33 6.10 -13.72
N LYS A 80 9.04 5.07 -13.25
CA LYS A 80 8.98 3.70 -13.77
C LYS A 80 7.55 3.20 -13.62
N PRO A 81 6.94 2.59 -14.66
CA PRO A 81 5.61 2.03 -14.52
C PRO A 81 5.60 0.99 -13.41
N ASN A 82 4.49 0.84 -12.68
CA ASN A 82 4.44 -0.11 -11.57
C ASN A 82 4.58 -1.57 -12.07
N PRO A 83 5.28 -2.44 -11.32
CA PRO A 83 5.38 -3.84 -11.70
C PRO A 83 4.01 -4.53 -11.64
N ILE A 84 3.85 -5.58 -12.45
CA ILE A 84 2.73 -6.51 -12.33
C ILE A 84 3.05 -7.49 -11.20
N SER A 85 2.03 -7.90 -10.43
CA SER A 85 2.20 -8.87 -9.35
C SER A 85 1.07 -9.89 -9.34
N PRO A 86 1.39 -11.21 -9.27
CA PRO A 86 2.73 -11.79 -9.29
C PRO A 86 3.52 -11.39 -10.55
N THR A 87 4.84 -11.27 -10.41
CA THR A 87 5.69 -10.72 -11.48
C THR A 87 5.64 -11.59 -12.73
N ILE A 88 5.29 -10.96 -13.86
CA ILE A 88 5.40 -11.56 -15.19
C ILE A 88 6.79 -11.26 -15.74
N ARG A 89 7.43 -12.26 -16.34
CA ARG A 89 8.71 -12.15 -17.04
C ARG A 89 8.58 -12.72 -18.44
N ARG A 90 9.30 -12.14 -19.39
CA ARG A 90 9.51 -12.73 -20.72
C ARG A 90 10.54 -13.85 -20.65
N ALA A 91 10.70 -14.59 -21.76
CA ALA A 91 11.64 -15.70 -21.89
C ALA A 91 13.11 -15.30 -21.66
N ASP A 92 13.44 -14.03 -21.89
CA ASP A 92 14.76 -13.43 -21.57
C ASP A 92 14.97 -13.16 -20.07
N GLY A 93 13.97 -13.41 -19.23
CA GLY A 93 14.00 -13.20 -17.78
C GLY A 93 13.73 -11.76 -17.35
N ILE A 94 13.49 -10.83 -18.28
CA ILE A 94 13.25 -9.41 -18.00
C ILE A 94 11.79 -9.21 -17.56
N VAL A 95 11.59 -8.30 -16.60
CA VAL A 95 10.27 -8.06 -15.98
C VAL A 95 9.33 -7.29 -16.92
N CYS A 96 8.05 -7.65 -16.87
CA CYS A 96 6.98 -6.99 -17.60
C CYS A 96 6.21 -5.99 -16.72
N ARG A 97 5.78 -4.88 -17.33
CA ARG A 97 5.09 -3.76 -16.68
C ARG A 97 3.96 -3.23 -17.55
N VAL A 98 3.05 -2.46 -16.95
CA VAL A 98 1.98 -1.76 -17.67
C VAL A 98 2.20 -0.27 -17.65
N GLN A 99 1.99 0.39 -18.78
CA GLN A 99 1.99 1.83 -18.89
C GLN A 99 0.73 2.34 -19.59
N TYR A 100 0.39 3.60 -19.31
CA TYR A 100 -0.81 4.23 -19.86
C TYR A 100 -0.47 5.55 -20.53
N SER A 101 -1.10 5.79 -21.68
CA SER A 101 -0.91 6.99 -22.51
C SER A 101 -1.60 8.22 -21.94
N THR A 102 -2.61 8.05 -21.09
CA THR A 102 -3.36 9.15 -20.46
C THR A 102 -3.65 8.87 -18.99
N ILE A 103 -3.82 9.95 -18.22
CA ILE A 103 -4.26 9.89 -16.81
C ILE A 103 -5.62 9.18 -16.68
N ALA A 104 -6.56 9.46 -17.59
CA ALA A 104 -7.89 8.85 -17.57
C ALA A 104 -7.82 7.32 -17.71
N LYS A 105 -7.00 6.82 -18.64
CA LYS A 105 -6.77 5.38 -18.80
C LYS A 105 -6.13 4.77 -17.56
N ALA A 106 -5.13 5.43 -16.98
CA ALA A 106 -4.48 4.95 -15.76
C ALA A 106 -5.46 4.87 -14.57
N MET A 107 -6.30 5.90 -14.36
CA MET A 107 -7.34 5.89 -13.32
C MET A 107 -8.37 4.77 -13.54
N ALA A 108 -8.90 4.65 -14.76
CA ALA A 108 -9.85 3.61 -15.11
C ALA A 108 -9.27 2.20 -14.94
N ALA A 109 -8.00 1.98 -15.30
CA ALA A 109 -7.33 0.72 -15.05
C ALA A 109 -7.28 0.36 -13.56
N SER A 110 -6.99 1.33 -12.68
CA SER A 110 -6.97 1.08 -11.23
C SER A 110 -8.36 0.70 -10.72
N LYS A 111 -9.39 1.40 -11.20
CA LYS A 111 -10.78 1.09 -10.87
C LYS A 111 -11.19 -0.29 -11.38
N VAL A 112 -10.89 -0.64 -12.62
CA VAL A 112 -11.21 -1.96 -13.20
C VAL A 112 -10.52 -3.10 -12.45
N CYS A 113 -9.24 -2.96 -12.08
CA CYS A 113 -8.54 -3.95 -11.26
C CYS A 113 -9.20 -4.15 -9.89
N ILE A 114 -9.60 -3.04 -9.25
CA ILE A 114 -10.32 -3.07 -7.96
C ILE A 114 -11.70 -3.72 -8.12
N MET A 115 -12.51 -3.25 -9.07
CA MET A 115 -13.85 -3.79 -9.35
C MET A 115 -13.80 -5.30 -9.62
N THR A 116 -12.84 -5.75 -10.43
CA THR A 116 -12.69 -7.17 -10.74
C THR A 116 -12.39 -8.00 -9.48
N THR A 117 -11.47 -7.55 -8.62
CA THR A 117 -11.16 -8.30 -7.39
C THR A 117 -12.33 -8.32 -6.40
N LEU A 118 -13.18 -7.29 -6.42
CA LEU A 118 -14.37 -7.17 -5.58
C LEU A 118 -15.60 -7.88 -6.18
N GLY A 119 -15.46 -8.59 -7.31
CA GLY A 119 -16.54 -9.37 -7.91
C GLY A 119 -17.63 -8.52 -8.56
N TYR A 120 -17.29 -7.39 -9.16
CA TYR A 120 -18.18 -6.72 -10.13
C TYR A 120 -18.34 -7.55 -11.41
N ASP A 121 -19.43 -7.31 -12.13
CA ASP A 121 -19.67 -7.99 -13.40
C ASP A 121 -18.64 -7.53 -14.45
N PRO A 122 -18.08 -8.44 -15.27
CA PRO A 122 -17.15 -8.08 -16.34
C PRO A 122 -17.69 -7.00 -17.29
N ALA A 123 -19.00 -6.94 -17.53
CA ALA A 123 -19.62 -5.90 -18.35
C ALA A 123 -19.54 -4.52 -17.70
N GLU A 124 -19.71 -4.42 -16.38
CA GLU A 124 -19.54 -3.15 -15.64
C GLU A 124 -18.09 -2.66 -15.72
N CYS A 125 -17.13 -3.58 -15.54
CA CYS A 125 -15.71 -3.29 -15.72
C CYS A 125 -15.39 -2.82 -17.15
N ALA A 126 -16.00 -3.44 -18.17
CA ALA A 126 -15.79 -3.08 -19.56
C ALA A 126 -16.33 -1.68 -19.90
N VAL A 127 -17.46 -1.27 -19.30
CA VAL A 127 -17.98 0.11 -19.46
C VAL A 127 -16.97 1.13 -18.93
N VAL A 128 -16.42 0.92 -17.72
CA VAL A 128 -15.42 1.83 -17.14
C VAL A 128 -14.17 1.95 -18.03
N ALA A 129 -13.71 0.83 -18.60
CA ALA A 129 -12.59 0.85 -19.54
C ALA A 129 -12.96 1.60 -20.83
N ALA A 130 -14.13 1.33 -21.41
CA ALA A 130 -14.58 1.96 -22.65
C ALA A 130 -14.76 3.49 -22.49
N ASP A 131 -15.30 3.96 -21.38
CA ASP A 131 -15.49 5.39 -21.09
C ASP A 131 -14.16 6.15 -21.00
N ALA A 132 -13.08 5.48 -20.60
CA ALA A 132 -11.72 6.03 -20.61
C ALA A 132 -11.00 5.89 -21.97
N GLY A 133 -11.68 5.37 -22.99
CA GLY A 133 -11.15 5.20 -24.34
C GLY A 133 -10.21 4.00 -24.51
N PHE A 134 -10.38 2.94 -23.72
CA PHE A 134 -9.72 1.67 -23.99
C PHE A 134 -10.40 0.92 -25.14
N ASP A 135 -9.61 0.19 -25.91
CA ASP A 135 -10.13 -0.78 -26.88
C ASP A 135 -10.83 -1.94 -26.16
N SER A 136 -11.79 -2.58 -26.83
CA SER A 136 -12.57 -3.70 -26.28
C SER A 136 -11.73 -4.90 -25.82
N SER A 137 -10.51 -5.05 -26.33
CA SER A 137 -9.56 -6.11 -25.96
C SER A 137 -8.52 -5.67 -24.93
N ALA A 138 -8.67 -4.49 -24.32
CA ALA A 138 -7.64 -3.95 -23.43
C ALA A 138 -7.59 -4.62 -22.06
N ILE A 139 -8.70 -5.21 -21.60
CA ILE A 139 -8.76 -5.97 -20.35
C ILE A 139 -8.22 -7.38 -20.62
N VAL A 140 -7.13 -7.74 -19.95
CA VAL A 140 -6.44 -9.01 -20.13
C VAL A 140 -6.38 -9.73 -18.80
N SER A 141 -6.77 -11.00 -18.76
CA SER A 141 -6.64 -11.80 -17.54
C SER A 141 -5.15 -11.99 -17.20
N TYR A 142 -4.84 -12.24 -15.93
CA TYR A 142 -3.46 -12.54 -15.54
C TYR A 142 -2.90 -13.75 -16.31
N ALA A 143 -3.70 -14.81 -16.49
CA ALA A 143 -3.29 -16.02 -17.18
C ALA A 143 -2.99 -15.74 -18.66
N ASP A 144 -3.86 -15.03 -19.36
CA ASP A 144 -3.64 -14.67 -20.77
C ASP A 144 -2.42 -13.75 -20.94
N ALA A 145 -2.15 -12.87 -19.97
CA ALA A 145 -0.96 -12.02 -19.98
C ALA A 145 0.34 -12.83 -19.80
N VAL A 146 0.30 -13.92 -19.03
CA VAL A 146 1.42 -14.87 -18.88
C VAL A 146 1.59 -15.70 -20.15
N ASP A 147 0.51 -16.29 -20.67
CA ASP A 147 0.56 -17.16 -21.85
C ASP A 147 0.91 -16.40 -23.13
N GLY A 148 0.39 -15.18 -23.28
CA GLY A 148 0.64 -14.27 -24.40
C GLY A 148 1.78 -13.28 -24.19
N CYS A 149 2.62 -13.48 -23.17
CA CYS A 149 3.61 -12.51 -22.70
C CYS A 149 4.51 -11.95 -23.82
N GLU A 150 5.03 -12.82 -24.68
CA GLU A 150 5.96 -12.42 -25.75
C GLU A 150 5.33 -11.51 -26.82
N ALA A 151 4.03 -11.63 -27.05
CA ALA A 151 3.31 -10.80 -28.01
C ALA A 151 2.75 -9.52 -27.39
N LEU A 152 2.45 -9.57 -26.09
CA LEU A 152 1.78 -8.48 -25.37
C LEU A 152 2.74 -7.39 -24.91
N PHE A 153 3.96 -7.77 -24.50
CA PHE A 153 4.95 -6.87 -23.92
C PHE A 153 6.10 -6.63 -24.90
N ALA A 154 6.38 -5.36 -25.20
CA ALA A 154 7.49 -4.94 -26.06
C ALA A 154 8.57 -4.23 -25.24
N ASP A 155 9.76 -4.07 -25.80
CA ASP A 155 10.81 -3.23 -25.20
C ASP A 155 10.25 -1.82 -24.93
N ASP A 156 10.57 -1.24 -23.78
CA ASP A 156 10.26 0.18 -23.56
C ASP A 156 11.00 1.01 -24.63
N PRO A 157 10.30 1.81 -25.46
CA PRO A 157 10.96 2.64 -26.45
C PRO A 157 11.89 3.71 -25.84
N ASN A 158 11.87 3.94 -24.52
CA ASN A 158 12.72 4.94 -23.88
C ASN A 158 13.22 4.52 -22.46
N PRO A 159 14.12 3.52 -22.35
CA PRO A 159 14.56 2.98 -21.06
C PRO A 159 15.36 3.98 -20.21
N ASP A 160 15.94 5.02 -20.83
CA ASP A 160 16.78 6.02 -20.15
C ASP A 160 16.00 7.25 -19.65
N ALA A 161 14.73 7.40 -20.03
CA ALA A 161 13.91 8.54 -19.62
C ALA A 161 13.49 8.49 -18.14
N THR A 162 13.82 7.44 -17.39
CA THR A 162 13.18 7.20 -16.10
C THR A 162 14.13 7.17 -14.90
N PRO A 163 14.77 8.29 -14.49
CA PRO A 163 15.46 8.38 -13.21
C PRO A 163 14.52 8.07 -12.03
N PRO A 164 14.96 7.38 -10.95
CA PRO A 164 16.30 6.88 -10.69
C PRO A 164 16.60 5.49 -11.28
N TYR A 165 15.70 4.91 -12.07
CA TYR A 165 15.78 3.52 -12.55
C TYR A 165 16.46 3.36 -13.92
N ALA A 166 17.16 4.41 -14.38
CA ALA A 166 17.94 4.34 -15.61
C ALA A 166 18.91 3.14 -15.55
N GLY A 167 18.84 2.26 -16.57
CA GLY A 167 19.67 1.06 -16.66
C GLY A 167 19.04 -0.25 -16.17
N GLU A 168 17.84 -0.25 -15.60
CA GLU A 168 17.10 -1.50 -15.35
C GLU A 168 16.13 -1.81 -16.51
N PRO A 169 16.41 -2.83 -17.36
CA PRO A 169 15.54 -3.14 -18.47
C PRO A 169 14.19 -3.68 -18.00
N TYR A 170 13.13 -3.33 -18.72
CA TYR A 170 11.80 -3.89 -18.57
C TYR A 170 11.04 -3.85 -19.91
N HIS A 171 10.06 -4.75 -20.03
CA HIS A 171 9.12 -4.77 -21.14
C HIS A 171 7.80 -4.15 -20.72
N VAL A 172 7.11 -3.48 -21.64
CA VAL A 172 5.87 -2.75 -21.38
C VAL A 172 4.73 -3.21 -22.27
N ALA A 173 3.55 -3.33 -21.68
CA ALA A 173 2.29 -3.30 -22.39
C ALA A 173 1.69 -1.90 -22.21
N THR A 174 1.35 -1.25 -23.33
CA THR A 174 0.76 0.09 -23.32
C THR A 174 -0.76 -0.01 -23.45
N ASP A 175 -1.48 0.70 -22.59
CA ASP A 175 -2.95 0.75 -22.59
C ASP A 175 -3.57 -0.66 -22.54
N ARG A 176 -3.06 -1.47 -21.62
CA ARG A 176 -3.60 -2.79 -21.25
C ARG A 176 -3.86 -2.83 -19.75
N ILE A 177 -5.01 -3.36 -19.37
CA ILE A 177 -5.40 -3.57 -17.98
C ILE A 177 -5.15 -5.04 -17.66
N ILE A 178 -4.04 -5.33 -17.01
CA ILE A 178 -3.72 -6.70 -16.57
C ILE A 178 -4.39 -6.94 -15.22
N LEU A 179 -5.37 -7.83 -15.21
CA LEU A 179 -6.15 -8.13 -14.00
C LEU A 179 -5.31 -8.89 -12.96
N ALA A 180 -5.74 -8.82 -11.70
CA ALA A 180 -5.15 -9.61 -10.62
C ALA A 180 -5.31 -11.12 -10.88
N ASN A 181 -4.43 -11.93 -10.31
CA ASN A 181 -4.39 -13.38 -10.53
C ASN A 181 -5.48 -14.19 -9.80
N ALA A 182 -6.28 -13.54 -8.96
CA ALA A 182 -7.48 -14.08 -8.32
C ALA A 182 -8.36 -12.91 -7.85
N ARG A 183 -9.51 -13.19 -7.24
CA ARG A 183 -10.37 -12.17 -6.62
C ARG A 183 -10.38 -12.34 -5.11
N ILE A 184 -10.42 -11.23 -4.37
CA ILE A 184 -10.45 -11.31 -2.90
C ILE A 184 -11.76 -11.89 -2.39
N VAL A 185 -12.85 -11.73 -3.16
CA VAL A 185 -14.16 -12.31 -2.85
C VAL A 185 -14.19 -13.84 -2.92
N ASP A 186 -13.16 -14.48 -3.49
CA ASP A 186 -13.07 -15.94 -3.54
C ASP A 186 -12.63 -16.54 -2.17
N ASN A 187 -12.16 -15.72 -1.22
CA ASN A 187 -11.95 -16.09 0.19
C ASN A 187 -12.71 -15.12 1.14
N PRO A 188 -14.04 -15.23 1.24
CA PRO A 188 -14.86 -14.20 1.87
C PRO A 188 -14.73 -14.13 3.41
N ALA A 189 -14.29 -15.20 4.08
CA ALA A 189 -14.26 -15.27 5.54
C ALA A 189 -13.30 -14.26 6.18
N GLN A 190 -12.26 -13.86 5.46
CA GLN A 190 -11.20 -12.97 5.94
C GLN A 190 -11.11 -11.68 5.13
N ALA A 191 -11.85 -11.56 4.02
CA ALA A 191 -11.74 -10.45 3.08
C ALA A 191 -12.24 -9.13 3.68
N TRP A 192 -11.36 -8.12 3.71
CA TRP A 192 -11.62 -6.82 4.31
C TRP A 192 -11.77 -5.68 3.30
N GLY A 193 -10.93 -5.67 2.27
CA GLY A 193 -11.02 -4.67 1.21
C GLY A 193 -9.72 -4.39 0.48
N ILE A 194 -9.48 -3.12 0.18
CA ILE A 194 -8.37 -2.67 -0.67
C ILE A 194 -7.42 -1.79 0.13
N VAL A 195 -6.12 -2.08 0.02
CA VAL A 195 -5.03 -1.16 0.33
C VAL A 195 -4.56 -0.56 -0.98
N TYR A 196 -4.92 0.69 -1.22
CA TYR A 196 -4.60 1.41 -2.44
C TYR A 196 -3.33 2.24 -2.24
N ASP A 197 -2.23 1.78 -2.82
CA ASP A 197 -0.95 2.47 -2.83
C ASP A 197 -0.95 3.56 -3.91
N TYR A 198 -1.38 4.75 -3.49
CA TYR A 198 -1.55 5.92 -4.32
C TYR A 198 -0.27 6.73 -4.47
N GLU A 199 0.64 6.19 -5.28
CA GLU A 199 1.87 6.87 -5.69
C GLU A 199 1.86 7.11 -7.20
N ALA A 200 0.80 7.75 -7.72
CA ALA A 200 0.62 7.91 -9.17
C ALA A 200 1.72 8.78 -9.82
N GLN A 201 2.02 9.95 -9.22
CA GLN A 201 3.14 10.83 -9.60
C GLN A 201 3.20 11.17 -11.10
N ASP A 202 2.04 11.29 -11.75
CA ASP A 202 1.89 11.50 -13.20
C ASP A 202 1.24 12.85 -13.54
N GLY A 203 1.23 13.79 -12.59
CA GLY A 203 0.75 15.16 -12.81
C GLY A 203 -0.77 15.35 -12.70
N ARG A 204 -1.47 14.40 -12.08
CA ARG A 204 -2.92 14.50 -11.81
C ARG A 204 -3.26 15.75 -11.01
N SER A 205 -4.33 16.44 -11.41
CA SER A 205 -4.88 17.56 -10.65
C SER A 205 -5.53 17.09 -9.35
N SER A 206 -5.63 17.99 -8.37
CA SER A 206 -6.31 17.70 -7.10
C SER A 206 -7.78 17.31 -7.26
N ASP A 207 -8.50 17.94 -8.18
CA ASP A 207 -9.90 17.61 -8.46
C ASP A 207 -10.06 16.20 -9.05
N ALA A 208 -9.17 15.83 -9.99
CA ALA A 208 -9.17 14.50 -10.58
C ALA A 208 -8.84 13.43 -9.53
N THR A 209 -7.84 13.69 -8.68
CA THR A 209 -7.44 12.79 -7.58
C THR A 209 -8.56 12.59 -6.57
N ARG A 210 -9.20 13.68 -6.12
CA ARG A 210 -10.34 13.61 -5.19
C ARG A 210 -11.46 12.76 -5.78
N THR A 211 -11.87 13.06 -7.02
CA THR A 211 -12.97 12.37 -7.69
C THR A 211 -12.67 10.89 -7.84
N HIS A 212 -11.46 10.55 -8.29
CA HIS A 212 -11.02 9.17 -8.45
C HIS A 212 -11.02 8.39 -7.14
N ILE A 213 -10.46 8.95 -6.06
CA ILE A 213 -10.40 8.24 -4.77
C ILE A 213 -11.81 8.09 -4.16
N ALA A 214 -12.67 9.10 -4.28
CA ALA A 214 -14.05 9.01 -3.82
C ALA A 214 -14.83 7.92 -4.58
N ASP A 215 -14.67 7.86 -5.90
CA ASP A 215 -15.28 6.82 -6.75
C ASP A 215 -14.76 5.42 -6.39
N LEU A 216 -13.46 5.26 -6.12
CA LEU A 216 -12.92 3.99 -5.61
C LEU A 216 -13.49 3.60 -4.23
N ALA A 217 -13.71 4.58 -3.34
CA ALA A 217 -14.32 4.33 -2.04
C ALA A 217 -15.75 3.82 -2.20
N GLU A 218 -16.55 4.48 -3.06
CA GLU A 218 -17.91 4.07 -3.38
C GLU A 218 -17.96 2.66 -3.99
N VAL A 219 -17.05 2.34 -4.91
CA VAL A 219 -16.89 0.99 -5.49
C VAL A 219 -16.64 -0.06 -4.39
N CYS A 220 -15.79 0.24 -3.41
CA CYS A 220 -15.53 -0.66 -2.29
C CYS A 220 -16.76 -0.81 -1.40
N HIS A 221 -17.35 0.30 -0.97
CA HIS A 221 -18.48 0.33 -0.04
C HIS A 221 -19.73 -0.35 -0.61
N THR A 222 -19.99 -0.19 -1.92
CA THR A 222 -21.12 -0.84 -2.61
C THR A 222 -21.06 -2.37 -2.54
N LYS A 223 -19.85 -2.95 -2.49
CA LYS A 223 -19.63 -4.39 -2.30
C LYS A 223 -19.42 -4.79 -0.84
N GLY A 224 -19.56 -3.86 0.11
CA GLY A 224 -19.37 -4.10 1.54
C GLY A 224 -17.90 -4.16 1.98
N PHE A 225 -16.97 -3.67 1.17
CA PHE A 225 -15.53 -3.66 1.45
C PHE A 225 -15.03 -2.28 1.83
N LYS A 226 -13.86 -2.23 2.48
CA LYS A 226 -13.23 -0.97 2.90
C LYS A 226 -12.12 -0.52 1.95
N LEU A 227 -11.88 0.79 1.91
CA LEU A 227 -10.76 1.39 1.20
C LEU A 227 -9.78 2.05 2.18
N LEU A 228 -8.54 1.56 2.16
CA LEU A 228 -7.39 2.20 2.80
C LEU A 228 -6.53 2.85 1.73
N VAL A 229 -6.25 4.14 1.86
CA VAL A 229 -5.31 4.84 0.98
C VAL A 229 -3.96 4.98 1.66
N TYR A 230 -2.93 4.52 0.96
CA TYR A 230 -1.53 4.68 1.28
C TYR A 230 -0.87 5.59 0.26
N THR A 231 0.15 6.32 0.66
CA THR A 231 0.97 7.13 -0.23
C THR A 231 2.32 7.43 0.43
N ASN A 232 3.28 7.88 -0.38
CA ASN A 232 4.45 8.64 0.04
C ASN A 232 4.11 9.79 1.00
N PRO A 233 5.09 10.33 1.76
CA PRO A 233 4.82 11.34 2.78
C PRO A 233 4.06 12.54 2.20
N LEU A 234 3.01 12.97 2.88
CA LEU A 234 2.09 14.01 2.41
C LEU A 234 2.78 15.36 2.19
N ASP A 235 3.87 15.62 2.91
CA ASP A 235 4.69 16.82 2.78
C ASP A 235 5.85 16.68 1.78
N GLY A 236 5.94 15.55 1.07
CA GLY A 236 6.99 15.26 0.09
C GLY A 236 6.68 15.77 -1.33
N ALA A 237 7.69 16.11 -2.12
CA ALA A 237 7.50 16.63 -3.48
C ALA A 237 6.76 15.65 -4.42
N GLY A 238 6.99 14.35 -4.29
CA GLY A 238 6.35 13.34 -5.14
C GLY A 238 4.83 13.23 -4.95
N VAL A 239 4.31 13.46 -3.74
CA VAL A 239 2.86 13.33 -3.49
C VAL A 239 2.06 14.47 -4.13
N LEU A 240 2.68 15.65 -4.26
CA LEU A 240 2.08 16.80 -4.95
C LEU A 240 1.85 16.49 -6.43
N GLN A 241 2.74 15.73 -7.06
CA GLN A 241 2.57 15.26 -8.44
C GLN A 241 1.49 14.19 -8.59
N SER A 242 0.99 13.64 -7.48
CA SER A 242 -0.15 12.72 -7.48
C SER A 242 -1.49 13.46 -7.28
N GLY A 243 -1.48 14.79 -7.14
CA GLY A 243 -2.66 15.62 -6.89
C GLY A 243 -3.17 15.59 -5.46
N LEU A 244 -2.53 14.83 -4.56
CA LEU A 244 -2.82 14.86 -3.12
C LEU A 244 -2.21 16.13 -2.51
N THR A 245 -3.03 17.17 -2.46
CA THR A 245 -2.71 18.46 -1.87
C THR A 245 -3.57 18.70 -0.63
N ARG A 246 -3.22 19.72 0.15
CA ARG A 246 -4.02 20.19 1.28
C ARG A 246 -5.49 20.48 0.92
N ASP A 247 -5.76 20.86 -0.33
CA ASP A 247 -7.12 21.13 -0.82
C ASP A 247 -7.94 19.85 -1.01
N SER A 248 -7.30 18.74 -1.37
CA SER A 248 -7.96 17.46 -1.64
C SER A 248 -8.00 16.51 -0.43
N LEU A 249 -7.06 16.64 0.50
CA LEU A 249 -6.83 15.64 1.54
C LEU A 249 -7.99 15.51 2.53
N GLY A 250 -8.69 16.61 2.83
CA GLY A 250 -9.89 16.58 3.66
C GLY A 250 -11.01 15.74 3.04
N ASP A 251 -11.28 15.97 1.75
CA ASP A 251 -12.29 15.22 0.98
C ASP A 251 -11.89 13.74 0.82
N VAL A 252 -10.61 13.47 0.55
CA VAL A 252 -10.08 12.10 0.50
C VAL A 252 -10.29 11.39 1.84
N LEU A 253 -9.89 12.01 2.95
CA LEU A 253 -10.08 11.44 4.30
C LEU A 253 -11.57 11.21 4.61
N ALA A 254 -12.46 12.09 4.16
CA ALA A 254 -13.89 11.95 4.34
C ALA A 254 -14.45 10.74 3.58
N ALA A 255 -13.99 10.50 2.35
CA ALA A 255 -14.47 9.42 1.49
C ALA A 255 -14.00 8.02 1.91
N VAL A 256 -12.74 7.89 2.37
CA VAL A 256 -12.12 6.57 2.62
C VAL A 256 -12.38 6.07 4.05
N ASP A 257 -12.12 4.78 4.28
CA ASP A 257 -12.15 4.20 5.63
C ASP A 257 -10.89 4.50 6.42
N ARG A 258 -9.75 4.53 5.72
CA ARG A 258 -8.42 4.75 6.33
C ARG A 258 -7.49 5.54 5.40
N LEU A 259 -6.71 6.44 5.97
CA LEU A 259 -5.65 7.18 5.28
C LEU A 259 -4.33 7.06 6.05
N SER A 260 -3.27 6.68 5.33
CA SER A 260 -1.91 6.54 5.86
C SER A 260 -1.22 7.89 5.98
N ILE A 261 -0.47 8.07 7.07
CA ILE A 261 0.62 9.04 7.16
C ILE A 261 1.93 8.26 7.23
N LEU A 262 2.74 8.33 6.17
CA LEU A 262 4.06 7.70 6.13
C LEU A 262 5.10 8.57 6.82
N VAL A 263 5.69 8.06 7.90
CA VAL A 263 6.76 8.71 8.65
C VAL A 263 8.01 7.84 8.65
N GLY A 264 9.19 8.47 8.66
CA GLY A 264 10.46 7.76 8.69
C GLY A 264 11.62 8.72 8.92
N THR A 265 12.72 8.23 9.50
CA THR A 265 13.86 9.09 9.84
C THR A 265 14.56 9.68 8.63
N ALA A 266 14.62 8.94 7.52
CA ALA A 266 15.07 9.42 6.22
C ALA A 266 14.32 10.69 5.75
N TYR A 267 13.01 10.77 6.04
CA TYR A 267 12.17 11.91 5.65
C TYR A 267 12.15 13.03 6.70
N SER A 268 12.51 12.71 7.94
CA SER A 268 12.31 13.59 9.09
C SER A 268 13.58 14.19 9.67
N GLY A 269 14.76 13.91 9.10
CA GLY A 269 16.05 14.27 9.71
C GLY A 269 16.18 13.73 11.14
N GLY A 270 15.60 12.56 11.41
CA GLY A 270 15.57 11.94 12.75
C GLY A 270 14.43 12.36 13.68
N ASN A 271 13.57 13.33 13.32
CA ASN A 271 12.41 13.75 14.13
C ASN A 271 11.06 13.22 13.62
N VAL A 272 10.74 11.95 13.91
CA VAL A 272 9.51 11.28 13.43
C VAL A 272 8.23 11.97 13.94
N VAL A 273 8.20 12.40 15.21
CA VAL A 273 7.02 13.07 15.79
C VAL A 273 6.75 14.41 15.10
N GLY A 274 7.80 15.20 14.87
CA GLY A 274 7.68 16.46 14.12
C GLY A 274 7.21 16.23 12.69
N HIS A 275 7.68 15.19 12.03
CA HIS A 275 7.25 14.84 10.67
C HIS A 275 5.79 14.44 10.60
N PHE A 276 5.34 13.59 11.54
CA PHE A 276 3.93 13.25 11.64
C PHE A 276 3.06 14.49 11.81
N ARG A 277 3.41 15.41 12.72
CA ARG A 277 2.63 16.64 12.96
C ARG A 277 2.53 17.54 11.74
N ARG A 278 3.61 17.67 10.95
CA ARG A 278 3.58 18.44 9.70
C ARG A 278 2.61 17.84 8.68
N GLN A 279 2.65 16.52 8.51
CA GLN A 279 1.73 15.82 7.60
C GLN A 279 0.29 15.87 8.10
N LEU A 280 0.06 15.72 9.41
CA LEU A 280 -1.27 15.85 10.00
C LEU A 280 -1.87 17.25 9.76
N ALA A 281 -1.06 18.30 9.82
CA ALA A 281 -1.46 19.67 9.48
C ALA A 281 -1.79 19.88 7.99
N MET A 282 -1.60 18.87 7.14
CA MET A 282 -2.10 18.90 5.76
C MET A 282 -3.53 18.38 5.65
N LEU A 283 -4.02 17.63 6.65
CA LEU A 283 -5.38 17.12 6.71
C LEU A 283 -6.39 18.14 7.26
N THR A 284 -5.93 19.30 7.73
CA THR A 284 -6.77 20.37 8.30
C THR A 284 -7.34 21.32 7.24
N GLY A 285 -7.18 21.01 5.95
CA GLY A 285 -7.68 21.82 4.84
C GLY A 285 -6.84 23.08 4.56
N PRO A 286 -7.12 23.81 3.46
CA PRO A 286 -6.30 24.93 2.95
C PRO A 286 -6.05 26.04 3.97
N ASP A 287 -7.08 26.39 4.73
CA ASP A 287 -7.08 27.43 5.76
C ASP A 287 -6.58 26.92 7.13
N GLY A 288 -6.33 25.62 7.24
CA GLY A 288 -5.85 24.96 8.45
C GLY A 288 -6.89 24.86 9.56
N SER A 289 -8.18 25.14 9.29
CA SER A 289 -9.24 25.18 10.30
C SER A 289 -9.94 23.85 10.54
N GLY A 290 -9.78 22.89 9.62
CA GLY A 290 -10.40 21.58 9.67
C GLY A 290 -9.86 20.72 10.83
N SER A 291 -10.72 19.84 11.35
CA SER A 291 -10.34 18.83 12.33
C SER A 291 -10.35 17.45 11.66
N PRO A 292 -9.19 16.82 11.40
CA PRO A 292 -9.15 15.53 10.76
C PRO A 292 -9.78 14.45 11.65
N ASP A 293 -10.55 13.55 11.04
CA ASP A 293 -11.08 12.38 11.73
C ASP A 293 -9.93 11.41 12.06
N MET A 294 -9.42 11.54 13.28
CA MET A 294 -8.30 10.75 13.77
C MET A 294 -8.61 9.25 13.87
N ALA A 295 -9.89 8.84 13.85
CA ALA A 295 -10.25 7.42 13.82
C ALA A 295 -9.95 6.77 12.46
N LYS A 296 -9.84 7.57 11.40
CA LYS A 296 -9.48 7.13 10.04
C LYS A 296 -7.98 7.24 9.74
N VAL A 297 -7.25 8.06 10.49
CA VAL A 297 -5.80 8.22 10.32
C VAL A 297 -5.06 7.03 10.93
N PHE A 298 -4.09 6.50 10.19
CA PHE A 298 -3.15 5.52 10.72
C PHE A 298 -1.71 5.84 10.29
N VAL A 299 -0.73 5.30 11.01
CA VAL A 299 0.67 5.66 10.82
C VAL A 299 1.43 4.52 10.17
N THR A 300 2.11 4.83 9.08
CA THR A 300 3.05 3.91 8.43
C THR A 300 4.46 4.33 8.75
N PHE A 301 5.29 3.40 9.19
CA PHE A 301 6.70 3.60 9.45
C PHE A 301 7.53 2.98 8.33
N ALA A 302 8.36 3.78 7.68
CA ALA A 302 9.44 3.25 6.84
C ALA A 302 10.54 2.69 7.76
N LEU A 303 10.61 1.37 7.88
CA LEU A 303 11.70 0.61 8.51
C LEU A 303 12.69 0.14 7.43
N SER A 304 13.53 1.03 6.91
CA SER A 304 14.84 0.60 6.42
C SER A 304 15.71 0.28 7.63
N SER A 305 16.47 -0.81 7.55
CA SER A 305 17.36 -1.36 8.59
C SER A 305 17.92 -0.34 9.61
N GLY A 306 17.31 -0.25 10.79
CA GLY A 306 17.85 0.48 11.96
C GLY A 306 17.36 1.92 12.15
N GLU A 307 16.44 2.40 11.32
CA GLU A 307 16.09 3.82 11.27
C GLU A 307 15.08 4.31 12.32
N VAL A 308 14.08 3.52 12.70
CA VAL A 308 13.04 3.97 13.63
C VAL A 308 13.30 3.48 15.07
N ASP A 309 13.54 4.41 15.99
CA ASP A 309 13.63 4.13 17.44
C ASP A 309 12.23 3.85 18.00
N ALA A 310 12.05 2.68 18.63
CA ALA A 310 10.81 2.28 19.32
C ALA A 310 10.32 3.34 20.32
N ARG A 311 11.23 4.13 20.93
CA ARG A 311 10.87 5.24 21.81
C ARG A 311 10.16 6.37 21.07
N GLN A 312 10.56 6.67 19.84
CA GLN A 312 9.89 7.68 19.02
C GLN A 312 8.50 7.20 18.58
N VAL A 313 8.36 5.92 18.22
CA VAL A 313 7.06 5.31 17.90
C VAL A 313 6.12 5.37 19.09
N ARG A 314 6.60 5.01 20.29
CA ARG A 314 5.78 5.11 21.49
C ARG A 314 5.39 6.52 21.87
N ARG A 315 6.34 7.45 21.82
CA ARG A 315 6.02 8.86 22.06
C ARG A 315 4.92 9.33 21.12
N LEU A 316 5.00 8.91 19.86
CA LEU A 316 3.95 9.17 18.88
C LEU A 316 2.62 8.51 19.29
N LEU A 317 2.60 7.23 19.65
CA LEU A 317 1.37 6.53 20.09
C LEU A 317 0.72 7.13 21.34
N THR A 318 1.51 7.60 22.32
CA THR A 318 1.01 8.29 23.51
C THR A 318 0.39 9.64 23.16
N GLU A 319 1.03 10.41 22.29
CA GLU A 319 0.49 11.68 21.80
C GLU A 319 -0.74 11.48 20.91
N LEU A 320 -0.80 10.35 20.21
CA LEU A 320 -1.85 9.98 19.27
C LEU A 320 -2.75 8.90 19.85
N SER A 321 -3.27 9.14 21.05
CA SER A 321 -4.20 8.24 21.72
C SER A 321 -5.45 7.89 20.90
N ALA A 322 -5.65 8.44 19.69
CA ALA A 322 -6.68 8.06 18.72
C ALA A 322 -6.20 7.13 17.58
N VAL A 323 -4.89 7.02 17.31
CA VAL A 323 -4.35 6.11 16.29
C VAL A 323 -4.45 4.67 16.78
N ARG A 324 -4.97 3.78 15.94
CA ARG A 324 -5.26 2.38 16.26
C ARG A 324 -4.64 1.37 15.32
N MET A 325 -3.89 1.83 14.32
CA MET A 325 -3.24 0.96 13.35
C MET A 325 -1.84 1.45 13.00
N LEU A 326 -0.91 0.51 12.90
CA LEU A 326 0.46 0.72 12.48
C LEU A 326 0.79 -0.16 11.28
N TRP A 327 1.62 0.36 10.40
CA TRP A 327 2.19 -0.39 9.28
C TRP A 327 3.69 -0.18 9.22
N TYR A 328 4.44 -1.21 8.86
CA TYR A 328 5.89 -1.17 8.71
C TYR A 328 6.28 -1.57 7.27
N TRP A 329 6.96 -0.67 6.55
CA TRP A 329 7.39 -0.79 5.13
C TRP A 329 8.92 -0.66 5.00
N PRO A 330 9.66 -1.27 4.05
CA PRO A 330 9.25 -2.25 3.03
C PRO A 330 9.42 -3.71 3.48
N ASP A 331 10.17 -3.96 4.56
CA ASP A 331 11.05 -5.13 4.59
C ASP A 331 10.55 -6.32 5.42
N LEU A 332 9.29 -6.36 5.85
CA LEU A 332 8.81 -7.53 6.58
C LEU A 332 8.84 -8.83 5.75
N GLN A 333 8.90 -8.71 4.41
CA GLN A 333 9.08 -9.82 3.46
C GLN A 333 10.35 -10.65 3.71
N THR A 334 11.46 -10.01 4.14
CA THR A 334 12.73 -10.69 4.41
C THR A 334 12.88 -11.09 5.89
N LEU A 335 12.02 -10.56 6.76
CA LEU A 335 12.16 -10.62 8.21
C LEU A 335 11.53 -11.88 8.84
N GLY A 336 10.39 -12.34 8.32
CA GLY A 336 9.62 -13.43 8.92
C GLY A 336 9.19 -13.13 10.37
N GLY A 337 8.58 -14.10 11.05
CA GLY A 337 8.15 -13.99 12.46
C GLY A 337 9.28 -14.12 13.51
N ASP A 338 10.55 -14.23 13.09
CA ASP A 338 11.66 -14.49 14.02
C ASP A 338 11.90 -13.34 15.01
N ARG A 339 11.64 -13.61 16.29
CA ARG A 339 11.76 -12.65 17.41
C ARG A 339 13.19 -12.25 17.73
N SER A 340 14.19 -12.96 17.24
CA SER A 340 15.60 -12.62 17.44
C SER A 340 16.02 -11.37 16.67
N ARG A 341 15.27 -11.00 15.64
CA ARG A 341 15.59 -9.85 14.77
C ARG A 341 15.31 -8.51 15.45
N THR A 342 16.21 -7.56 15.28
CA THR A 342 16.12 -6.21 15.89
C THR A 342 14.84 -5.48 15.51
N VAL A 343 14.39 -5.61 14.27
CA VAL A 343 13.18 -4.97 13.75
C VAL A 343 11.90 -5.53 14.37
N ASN A 344 11.77 -6.85 14.53
CA ASN A 344 10.63 -7.48 15.20
C ASN A 344 10.59 -7.09 16.69
N ARG A 345 11.76 -6.92 17.32
CA ARG A 345 11.86 -6.35 18.69
C ARG A 345 11.45 -4.89 18.75
N VAL A 346 11.77 -4.08 17.72
CA VAL A 346 11.30 -2.68 17.62
C VAL A 346 9.79 -2.63 17.42
N ILE A 347 9.20 -3.51 16.61
CA ILE A 347 7.75 -3.61 16.42
C ILE A 347 7.05 -4.03 17.72
N ALA A 348 7.51 -5.12 18.34
CA ALA A 348 6.99 -5.59 19.62
C ALA A 348 7.13 -4.52 20.72
N ALA A 349 8.30 -3.88 20.82
CA ALA A 349 8.51 -2.78 21.74
C ALA A 349 7.62 -1.59 21.39
N SER A 350 7.40 -1.26 20.13
CA SER A 350 6.55 -0.14 19.74
C SER A 350 5.09 -0.37 20.07
N ALA A 351 4.58 -1.58 19.83
CA ALA A 351 3.16 -1.89 19.90
C ALA A 351 2.69 -2.44 21.26
N TYR A 352 3.58 -3.03 22.09
CA TYR A 352 3.17 -3.83 23.26
C TYR A 352 3.88 -3.53 24.58
N GLY A 353 4.65 -2.46 24.68
CA GLY A 353 5.13 -2.08 26.01
C GLY A 353 6.48 -2.68 26.42
N HIS A 354 6.99 -3.73 25.77
CA HIS A 354 8.24 -4.40 26.22
C HIS A 354 9.29 -4.63 25.13
N LEU A 355 10.57 -4.45 25.47
CA LEU A 355 11.65 -5.12 24.76
C LEU A 355 11.57 -6.60 25.15
N MET A 356 11.21 -7.46 24.19
CA MET A 356 11.28 -8.91 24.38
C MET A 356 12.73 -9.27 24.76
N PRO A 357 12.95 -10.09 25.81
CA PRO A 357 14.29 -10.56 26.16
C PRO A 357 14.95 -11.21 24.93
N ARG A 358 16.26 -11.01 24.75
CA ARG A 358 16.99 -11.81 23.75
C ARG A 358 16.78 -13.28 24.09
N PRO A 359 16.50 -14.17 23.11
CA PRO A 359 16.57 -15.60 23.37
C PRO A 359 17.93 -15.87 24.00
N SER A 360 17.96 -16.44 25.20
CA SER A 360 19.21 -16.88 25.78
C SER A 360 19.80 -17.88 24.80
N THR A 361 21.01 -17.63 24.33
CA THR A 361 21.86 -18.67 23.74
C THR A 361 22.23 -19.65 24.86
N ALA A 362 21.25 -20.40 25.36
CA ALA A 362 21.46 -21.62 26.08
C ALA A 362 21.48 -22.70 25.00
N ILE A 363 22.66 -22.85 24.38
CA ILE A 363 23.02 -24.12 23.79
C ILE A 363 23.10 -25.10 24.96
N ALA A 364 22.27 -26.13 24.94
CA ALA A 364 22.51 -27.39 25.63
C ALA A 364 22.60 -28.46 24.56
#